data_AF-A0A8S8Y853-F1
#
_entry.id   AF-A0A8S8Y853-F1
#
_cell.length_a   1.000
_cell.length_b   1.000
_cell.length_c   1.000
_cell.angle_alpha   90.00
_cell.angle_beta   90.00
_cell.angle_gamma   90.00
#
_symmetry.space_group_name_H-M   'P 1'
#
loop_
_entity.id
_entity.type
_entity.pdbx_description
1 polymer ?
#
loop_
_entity_poly.entity_id
_entity_poly.type
_entity_poly.pdbx_seq_one_letter_code
_entity_poly.pdbx_strand_id
1 'polypeptide(L)'
;MGCGLLLCLPLIADGFLQLLTPYESTNFKRVLTGVPFGFGLGILLCSMFAARADAFYGAGQVLLPGEARFTLTSKGRQEAE
;
A
#
# COMPACT_ATOMS: atom_id res chain seq x y z
N MET A 1 -1.16 4.21 -6.32
CA MET A 1 -1.69 2.97 -5.71
C MET A 1 -2.43 2.08 -6.71
N GLY A 2 -3.34 2.61 -7.55
CA GLY A 2 -4.15 1.78 -8.47
C GLY A 2 -3.38 0.97 -9.52
N CYS A 3 -2.21 1.43 -9.96
CA CYS A 3 -1.39 0.72 -10.96
C CYS A 3 -0.81 -0.62 -10.47
N GLY A 4 -0.52 -0.77 -9.18
CA GLY A 4 0.00 -2.02 -8.61
C GLY A 4 -1.03 -3.16 -8.64
N LEU A 5 -2.32 -2.83 -8.45
CA LEU A 5 -3.43 -3.78 -8.52
C LEU A 5 -3.65 -4.33 -9.93
N LEU A 6 -3.47 -3.48 -10.96
CA LEU A 6 -3.61 -3.90 -12.36
C LEU A 6 -2.56 -4.94 -12.77
N LEU A 7 -1.37 -4.88 -12.18
CA LEU A 7 -0.30 -5.83 -12.43
C LEU A 7 -0.55 -7.22 -11.81
N CYS A 8 -1.52 -7.33 -10.88
CA CYS A 8 -1.87 -8.59 -10.25
C CYS A 8 -2.91 -9.41 -11.03
N LEU A 9 -3.70 -8.75 -11.90
CA LEU A 9 -4.76 -9.35 -12.69
C LEU A 9 -4.35 -10.58 -13.52
N PRO A 10 -3.22 -10.57 -14.27
CA PRO A 10 -2.85 -11.71 -15.12
C PRO A 10 -2.53 -12.98 -14.33
N LEU A 11 -1.92 -12.89 -13.14
CA LEU A 11 -1.66 -14.06 -12.29
C LEU A 11 -2.95 -14.62 -11.69
N ILE A 12 -3.85 -13.73 -11.24
CA ILE A 12 -5.15 -14.14 -10.68
C ILE A 12 -5.99 -14.84 -11.75
N ALA A 13 -6.04 -14.26 -12.96
CA ALA A 13 -6.78 -14.83 -14.08
C ALA A 13 -6.19 -16.17 -14.55
N ASP A 14 -4.87 -16.30 -14.64
CA ASP A 14 -4.17 -17.53 -15.04
C ASP A 14 -4.38 -18.66 -14.02
N GLY A 15 -4.27 -18.35 -12.72
CA GLY A 15 -4.58 -19.29 -11.63
C GLY A 15 -6.05 -19.70 -11.58
N PHE A 16 -6.97 -18.75 -11.84
CA PHE A 16 -8.41 -19.04 -11.89
C PHE A 16 -8.77 -19.92 -13.09
N LEU A 17 -8.19 -19.64 -14.26
CA LEU A 17 -8.38 -20.45 -15.46
C LEU A 17 -7.83 -21.87 -15.27
N GLN A 18 -6.69 -22.01 -14.60
CA GLN A 18 -6.11 -23.31 -14.24
C GLN A 18 -7.00 -24.13 -13.29
N LEU A 19 -7.80 -23.50 -12.43
CA LEU A 19 -8.78 -24.20 -11.58
C LEU A 19 -10.02 -24.65 -12.35
N LEU A 20 -10.39 -23.94 -13.43
CA LEU A 20 -11.60 -24.17 -14.22
C LEU A 20 -11.38 -25.07 -15.44
N THR A 21 -10.13 -25.31 -15.84
CA THR A 21 -9.80 -26.11 -17.04
C THR A 21 -8.72 -27.15 -16.73
N PRO A 22 -8.65 -28.27 -17.48
CA PRO A 22 -7.53 -29.22 -17.42
C PRO A 22 -6.21 -28.65 -17.97
N TYR A 23 -6.08 -27.32 -17.99
CA TYR A 23 -4.94 -26.59 -18.47
C TYR A 23 -3.77 -26.72 -17.49
N GLU A 24 -2.66 -27.27 -17.96
CA GLU A 24 -1.40 -27.28 -17.22
C GLU A 24 -0.64 -25.97 -17.48
N SER A 25 -0.51 -25.16 -16.43
CA SER A 25 0.41 -24.02 -16.46
C SER A 25 1.85 -24.54 -16.47
N THR A 26 2.52 -24.49 -17.62
CA THR A 26 3.95 -24.76 -17.73
C THR A 26 4.77 -23.76 -16.92
N ASN A 27 5.95 -24.18 -16.44
CA ASN A 27 6.85 -23.36 -15.61
C ASN A 27 7.13 -21.96 -16.20
N PHE A 28 7.18 -21.84 -17.52
CA PHE A 28 7.41 -20.57 -18.22
C PHE A 28 6.25 -19.57 -18.03
N LYS A 29 5.01 -20.05 -18.04
CA LYS A 29 3.82 -19.20 -17.88
C LYS A 29 3.69 -18.66 -16.46
N ARG A 30 4.05 -19.48 -15.46
CA ARG A 30 4.12 -19.04 -14.04
C ARG A 30 5.14 -17.93 -13.83
N VAL A 31 6.29 -17.98 -14.52
CA VAL A 31 7.27 -16.90 -14.47
C VAL A 31 6.71 -15.66 -15.16
N LEU A 32 6.09 -15.82 -16.33
CA LEU A 32 5.56 -14.70 -17.11
C LEU A 32 4.41 -13.96 -16.41
N THR A 33 3.49 -14.68 -15.74
CA THR A 33 2.39 -14.08 -14.97
C THR A 33 2.83 -13.67 -13.56
N GLY A 34 3.83 -14.34 -12.99
CA GLY A 34 4.35 -14.07 -11.64
C GLY A 34 5.28 -12.87 -11.54
N VAL A 35 6.10 -12.57 -12.56
CA VAL A 35 6.99 -11.39 -12.58
C VAL A 35 6.23 -10.06 -12.47
N PRO A 36 5.19 -9.77 -13.30
CA PRO A 36 4.43 -8.54 -13.16
C PRO A 36 3.67 -8.48 -11.83
N PHE A 37 3.13 -9.60 -11.36
CA PHE A 37 2.50 -9.68 -10.04
C PHE A 37 3.47 -9.33 -8.91
N GLY A 38 4.67 -9.92 -8.90
CA GLY A 38 5.71 -9.62 -7.91
C GLY A 38 6.14 -8.16 -7.93
N PHE A 39 6.23 -7.55 -9.12
CA PHE A 39 6.53 -6.13 -9.26
C PHE A 39 5.41 -5.24 -8.71
N GLY A 40 4.14 -5.54 -9.02
CA GLY A 40 2.98 -4.84 -8.47
C GLY A 40 2.91 -4.93 -6.94
N LEU A 41 3.17 -6.12 -6.39
CA LEU A 41 3.20 -6.37 -4.96
C LEU A 41 4.37 -5.64 -4.27
N GLY A 42 5.54 -5.57 -4.92
CA GLY A 42 6.68 -4.79 -4.48
C GLY A 42 6.36 -3.29 -4.39
N ILE A 43 5.69 -2.71 -5.39
CA ILE A 43 5.25 -1.31 -5.37
C ILE A 43 4.28 -1.07 -4.21
N LEU A 44 3.31 -1.97 -3.98
CA LEU A 44 2.37 -1.85 -2.87
C LEU A 44 3.08 -1.91 -1.52
N LEU A 45 3.98 -2.87 -1.32
CA LEU A 45 4.72 -3.00 -0.07
C LEU A 45 5.64 -1.80 0.17
N CYS A 46 6.39 -1.35 -0.84
CA CYS A 46 7.19 -0.13 -0.76
C CYS A 46 6.34 1.09 -0.39
N SER A 47 5.14 1.20 -0.96
CA SER A 47 4.19 2.28 -0.64
C SER A 47 3.70 2.21 0.80
N MET A 48 3.39 1.01 1.32
CA MET A 48 3.00 0.83 2.71
C MET A 48 4.15 1.17 3.67
N PHE A 49 5.38 0.77 3.33
CA PHE A 49 6.57 1.14 4.12
C PHE A 49 6.92 2.63 4.02
N ALA A 50 6.63 3.29 2.91
CA ALA A 50 6.83 4.73 2.76
C ALA A 50 5.75 5.55 3.48
N ALA A 51 4.55 5.00 3.66
CA ALA A 51 3.45 5.63 4.41
C ALA A 51 3.66 5.63 5.94
N ARG A 52 4.86 5.33 6.43
CA ARG A 52 5.19 5.37 7.86
C ARG A 52 4.93 6.75 8.44
N ALA A 53 4.21 6.79 9.56
CA ALA A 53 3.92 8.00 10.32
C ALA A 53 5.17 8.67 10.93
N ASP A 54 6.31 7.98 10.94
CA ASP A 54 7.61 8.48 11.40
C ASP A 54 8.17 9.60 10.51
N ALA A 55 7.67 9.76 9.28
CA ALA A 55 8.04 10.87 8.39
C ALA A 55 7.49 12.22 8.87
N PHE A 56 6.60 12.25 9.87
CA PHE A 56 6.05 13.48 10.44
C PHE A 56 6.77 13.82 11.74
N TYR A 57 7.52 14.92 11.73
CA TYR A 57 8.24 15.42 12.92
C TYR A 57 7.30 15.96 14.02
N GLY A 58 6.01 16.17 13.70
CA GLY A 58 5.01 16.61 14.69
C GLY A 58 3.58 16.58 14.14
N ALA A 59 2.61 16.45 15.05
CA ALA A 59 1.19 16.29 14.71
C ALA A 59 0.62 17.42 13.82
N GLY A 60 1.16 18.63 13.90
CA GLY A 60 0.72 19.79 13.12
C GLY A 60 1.09 19.76 11.62
N GLN A 61 1.94 18.81 11.19
CA GLN A 61 2.29 18.62 9.78
C GLN A 61 1.26 17.75 9.03
N VAL A 62 0.33 17.11 9.75
CA VAL A 62 -0.72 16.30 9.14
C VAL A 62 -1.86 17.25 8.70
N LEU A 63 -2.05 17.36 7.38
CA LEU A 63 -3.17 18.08 6.79
C LEU A 63 -4.41 17.18 6.83
N LEU A 64 -5.39 17.51 7.67
CA LEU A 64 -6.66 16.80 7.70
C LEU A 64 -7.64 17.38 6.67
N PRO A 65 -8.65 16.60 6.23
CA PRO A 65 -9.72 17.12 5.41
C PRO A 65 -10.35 18.37 6.05
N GLY A 66 -10.44 19.47 5.29
CA GLY A 66 -10.99 20.74 5.77
C GLY A 66 -9.98 21.70 6.42
N GLU A 67 -8.70 21.68 6.01
CA GLU A 67 -7.62 22.57 6.50
C GLU A 67 -7.33 22.47 8.01
N ALA A 68 -7.88 21.45 8.69
CA ALA A 68 -7.63 21.23 10.10
C ALA A 68 -6.19 20.74 10.33
N ARG A 69 -5.58 21.21 11.41
CA ARG A 69 -4.23 20.82 11.87
C ARG A 69 -4.28 20.50 13.35
N PHE A 70 -3.48 19.52 13.79
CA PHE A 70 -3.35 19.24 15.22
C PHE A 70 -2.44 20.27 15.88
N THR A 71 -3.00 21.07 16.79
CA THR A 71 -2.24 21.93 17.69
C THR A 71 -2.11 21.23 19.04
N LEU A 72 -0.90 21.19 19.60
CA LEU A 72 -0.72 20.71 20.97
C LEU A 72 -1.36 21.73 21.92
N THR A 73 -2.44 21.33 22.60
CA THR A 73 -2.98 22.09 23.73
C THR A 73 -1.96 22.03 24.86
N SER A 74 -1.33 23.16 25.19
CA SER A 74 -0.61 23.27 26.46
C SER A 74 -1.67 23.31 27.56
N LYS A 75 -1.87 22.19 28.24
CA LYS A 75 -2.73 22.16 29.41
C LYS A 75 -1.95 22.78 30.57
N GLY A 76 -2.17 24.08 30.79
CA GLY A 76 -2.06 24.82 32.05
C GLY A 76 -0.83 24.56 32.94
N ARG A 77 0.14 25.47 32.86
CA ARG A 77 0.77 26.05 34.07
C ARG A 77 0.47 27.56 34.07
N GLN A 78 -0.83 27.87 34.13
CA GLN A 78 -1.37 29.06 34.79
C GLN A 78 -2.00 28.60 36.11
N GLU A 79 -1.27 27.78 36.87
CA GLU A 79 -1.62 27.37 38.24
C GLU A 79 -0.29 27.15 38.97
N ALA A 80 0.44 28.24 39.21
CA ALA A 80 1.38 28.44 40.32
C ALA A 80 2.17 29.73 40.08
N GLU A 81 1.92 30.69 40.96
CA GLU A 81 2.65 31.95 41.23
C GLU A 81 2.36 33.17 40.36
#